data_AF-A0A183Q6P9-F1
#
_entry.id   AF-A0A183Q6P9-F1
#
_cell.length_a   1.000
_cell.length_b   1.000
_cell.length_c   1.000
_cell.angle_alpha   90.00
_cell.angle_beta   90.00
_cell.angle_gamma   90.00
#
_symmetry.space_group_name_H-M   'P 1'
#
loop_
_entity.id
_entity.type
_entity.pdbx_description
1 polymer ?
#
loop_
_entity_poly.entity_id
_entity_poly.type
_entity_poly.pdbx_seq_one_letter_code
_entity_poly.pdbx_strand_id
1 'polypeptide(L)'
;MQIYTSEKRGSDTTGDGTEKAPLKTILQAIAKLDGKIDADTCIWVDGVENEMWDPVSKSKLKKMIKQYHIQERKHDKVPKGKVVSLACK
;
A
#
# COMPACT_ATOMS: atom_id res chain seq x y z
N MET A 1 -2.27 -5.88 -12.72
CA MET A 1 -2.59 -4.63 -11.97
C MET A 1 -1.28 -3.99 -11.53
N GLN A 2 -1.13 -2.66 -11.54
CA GLN A 2 0.11 -2.01 -11.11
C GLN A 2 -0.21 -1.03 -9.99
N ILE A 3 0.49 -1.15 -8.86
CA ILE A 3 0.32 -0.23 -7.73
C ILE A 3 1.65 0.42 -7.41
N TYR A 4 1.64 1.74 -7.30
CA TYR A 4 2.79 2.54 -6.95
C TYR A 4 2.76 2.89 -5.47
N THR A 5 3.88 2.65 -4.81
CA THR A 5 4.11 2.96 -3.41
C THR A 5 5.37 3.80 -3.28
N SER A 6 5.31 4.93 -2.57
CA SER A 6 6.49 5.75 -2.29
C SER A 6 6.44 6.19 -0.85
N GLU A 7 7.45 5.84 -0.07
CA GLU A 7 7.55 6.26 1.32
C GLU A 7 7.78 7.78 1.45
N LYS A 8 8.34 8.41 0.41
CA LYS A 8 8.70 9.84 0.41
C LYS A 8 7.53 10.74 0.05
N ARG A 9 6.77 10.37 -1.00
CA ARG A 9 5.72 11.21 -1.60
C ARG A 9 4.32 10.58 -1.56
N GLY A 10 4.22 9.34 -1.11
CA GLY A 10 2.95 8.64 -1.00
C GLY A 10 2.15 9.02 0.23
N SER A 11 0.85 8.78 0.16
CA SER A 11 -0.09 8.98 1.26
C SER A 11 -0.92 7.72 1.46
N ASP A 12 -0.98 7.23 2.69
CA ASP A 12 -1.84 6.09 3.05
C ASP A 12 -3.33 6.50 3.06
N THR A 13 -3.62 7.78 3.29
CA THR A 13 -5.00 8.27 3.43
C THR A 13 -5.63 8.69 2.10
N THR A 14 -4.84 9.31 1.23
CA THR A 14 -5.30 9.90 -0.03
C THR A 14 -4.65 9.28 -1.26
N GLY A 15 -3.69 8.37 -1.08
CA GLY A 15 -3.03 7.70 -2.19
C GLY A 15 -3.95 6.65 -2.80
N ASP A 16 -4.07 6.68 -4.12
CA ASP A 16 -4.85 5.69 -4.83
C ASP A 16 -4.03 4.48 -5.28
N GLY A 17 -2.71 4.56 -5.18
CA GLY A 17 -1.78 3.55 -5.68
C GLY A 17 -1.42 3.77 -7.14
N THR A 18 -1.65 4.97 -7.67
CA THR A 18 -1.26 5.36 -9.03
C THR A 18 0.07 6.12 -8.99
N GLU A 19 0.73 6.30 -10.14
CA GLU A 19 1.97 7.09 -10.21
C GLU A 19 1.80 8.53 -9.72
N LYS A 20 0.61 9.12 -9.93
CA LYS A 20 0.28 10.48 -9.49
C LYS A 20 -0.05 10.55 -8.00
N ALA A 21 -0.70 9.52 -7.48
CA ALA A 21 -1.09 9.42 -6.08
C ALA A 21 -0.61 8.08 -5.52
N PRO A 22 0.72 7.92 -5.31
CA PRO A 22 1.25 6.68 -4.79
C PRO A 22 0.81 6.48 -3.35
N LEU A 23 0.69 5.22 -2.96
CA LEU A 23 0.47 4.86 -1.56
C LEU A 23 1.76 5.02 -0.77
N LYS A 24 1.67 5.28 0.53
CA LYS A 24 2.89 5.42 1.33
C LYS A 24 3.47 4.07 1.71
N THR A 25 2.63 3.11 2.11
CA THR A 25 3.07 1.77 2.49
C THR A 25 2.57 0.66 1.57
N ILE A 26 3.42 -0.36 1.40
CA ILE A 26 3.08 -1.60 0.67
C ILE A 26 1.94 -2.36 1.38
N LEU A 27 1.82 -2.25 2.71
CA LEU A 27 0.70 -2.83 3.45
C LEU A 27 -0.64 -2.20 3.04
N GLN A 28 -0.69 -0.88 2.87
CA GLN A 28 -1.88 -0.19 2.37
C GLN A 28 -2.22 -0.64 0.95
N ALA A 29 -1.20 -0.83 0.10
CA ALA A 29 -1.37 -1.35 -1.26
C ALA A 29 -2.00 -2.75 -1.26
N ILE A 30 -1.51 -3.64 -0.39
CA ILE A 30 -2.10 -4.98 -0.21
C ILE A 30 -3.53 -4.88 0.34
N ALA A 31 -3.79 -3.98 1.29
CA ALA A 31 -5.11 -3.76 1.86
C ALA A 31 -6.12 -3.25 0.83
N LYS A 32 -5.69 -2.39 -0.11
CA LYS A 32 -6.52 -1.92 -1.23
C LYS A 32 -6.86 -3.03 -2.23
N LEU A 33 -6.07 -4.11 -2.22
CA LEU A 33 -6.29 -5.31 -3.00
C LEU A 33 -6.98 -6.42 -2.17
N ASP A 34 -7.50 -6.09 -0.99
CA ASP A 34 -8.13 -7.05 -0.06
C ASP A 34 -7.23 -8.26 0.27
N GLY A 35 -5.92 -8.04 0.35
CA GLY A 35 -4.95 -9.12 0.59
C GLY A 35 -4.74 -10.07 -0.59
N LYS A 36 -5.40 -9.82 -1.73
CA LYS A 36 -5.39 -10.68 -2.91
C LYS A 36 -4.43 -10.11 -3.96
N ILE A 37 -3.18 -10.55 -3.88
CA ILE A 37 -2.15 -10.20 -4.87
C ILE A 37 -2.01 -11.37 -5.83
N ASP A 38 -2.58 -11.20 -7.02
CA ASP A 38 -2.37 -12.09 -8.16
C ASP A 38 -0.95 -11.94 -8.73
N ALA A 39 -0.49 -12.95 -9.46
CA ALA A 39 0.83 -12.95 -10.09
C ALA A 39 1.02 -11.81 -11.12
N ASP A 40 -0.08 -11.33 -11.70
CA ASP A 40 -0.13 -10.18 -12.61
C ASP A 40 -0.11 -8.82 -11.88
N THR A 41 -0.05 -8.81 -10.55
CA THR A 41 0.01 -7.59 -9.76
C THR A 41 1.45 -7.23 -9.42
N CYS A 42 1.92 -6.10 -9.95
CA CYS A 42 3.24 -5.56 -9.66
C CYS A 42 3.11 -4.35 -8.73
N ILE A 43 3.81 -4.38 -7.59
CA ILE A 43 3.93 -3.23 -6.71
C ILE A 43 5.27 -2.56 -6.98
N TRP A 44 5.23 -1.28 -7.31
CA TRP A 44 6.38 -0.43 -7.55
C TRP A 44 6.72 0.36 -6.29
N VAL A 45 8.01 0.48 -5.98
CA VAL A 45 8.57 1.28 -4.88
C VAL A 45 9.48 2.38 -5.40
N ASP A 46 9.82 3.32 -4.52
CA ASP A 46 10.79 4.38 -4.83
C ASP A 46 12.14 3.74 -5.22
N GLY A 47 12.61 4.00 -6.45
CA GLY A 47 13.91 3.51 -6.91
C GLY A 47 15.06 4.25 -6.22
N VAL A 48 16.21 3.58 -6.12
CA VAL A 48 17.33 4.03 -5.27
C VAL A 48 18.34 4.92 -6.02
N GLU A 49 18.50 4.77 -7.35
CA GLU A 49 19.59 5.45 -8.09
C GLU A 49 19.14 6.26 -9.32
N ASN A 50 18.65 5.61 -10.38
CA ASN A 50 18.29 6.29 -11.64
C ASN A 50 16.86 5.97 -12.11
N GLU A 51 16.23 4.98 -11.49
CA GLU A 51 14.88 4.57 -11.81
C GLU A 51 13.91 5.30 -10.88
N MET A 52 12.88 5.92 -11.47
CA MET A 52 11.86 6.60 -10.68
C MET A 52 11.00 5.62 -9.86
N TRP A 53 10.95 4.36 -10.30
CA TRP A 53 10.19 3.26 -9.71
C TRP A 53 10.94 1.94 -9.90
N ASP A 54 11.02 1.13 -8.84
CA ASP A 54 11.62 -0.21 -8.85
C ASP A 54 10.58 -1.26 -8.41
N PRO A 55 10.52 -2.45 -9.02
CA PRO A 55 9.55 -3.46 -8.62
C PRO A 55 9.90 -4.07 -7.27
N VAL A 56 8.92 -4.14 -6.37
CA VAL A 56 9.09 -4.79 -5.06
C VAL A 56 9.54 -6.24 -5.23
N SER A 57 10.61 -6.59 -4.51
CA SER A 57 11.09 -7.96 -4.47
C SER A 57 10.01 -8.93 -3.97
N LYS A 58 9.83 -10.06 -4.66
CA LYS A 58 8.83 -11.10 -4.34
C LYS A 58 8.87 -11.56 -2.88
N SER A 59 10.07 -11.64 -2.29
CA SER A 59 10.28 -12.01 -0.88
C SER A 59 9.68 -10.99 0.09
N LYS A 60 9.80 -9.69 -0.22
CA LYS A 60 9.23 -8.61 0.60
C LYS A 60 7.72 -8.58 0.46
N LEU A 61 7.21 -8.76 -0.76
CA LEU A 61 5.78 -8.88 -1.04
C LEU A 61 5.12 -10.02 -0.25
N LYS A 62 5.70 -11.22 -0.30
CA LYS A 62 5.20 -12.40 0.45
C LYS A 62 5.17 -12.17 1.97
N LYS A 63 6.20 -11.50 2.51
CA LYS A 63 6.24 -11.11 3.93
C LYS A 63 5.12 -10.13 4.27
N MET A 64 4.92 -9.10 3.45
CA MET A 64 3.90 -8.08 3.68
C MET A 64 2.48 -8.65 3.56
N ILE A 65 2.23 -9.55 2.59
CA ILE A 65 0.95 -10.27 2.46
C ILE A 65 0.66 -11.09 3.73
N LYS A 66 1.66 -11.83 4.23
CA LYS A 66 1.52 -12.61 5.47
C LYS A 66 1.21 -11.69 6.66
N GLN A 67 1.91 -10.55 6.77
CA GLN A 67 1.64 -9.56 7.82
C GLN A 67 0.24 -8.96 7.71
N TYR A 68 -0.24 -8.66 6.50
CA TYR A 68 -1.59 -8.17 6.26
C TYR A 68 -2.64 -9.14 6.78
N HIS A 69 -2.57 -10.42 6.40
CA HIS A 69 -3.51 -11.45 6.87
C HIS A 69 -3.47 -11.61 8.40
N ILE A 70 -2.29 -11.53 9.02
CA ILE A 70 -2.16 -11.57 10.49
C ILE A 70 -2.81 -10.35 11.13
N GLN A 71 -2.65 -9.16 10.54
CA GLN A 71 -3.27 -7.93 11.03
C GLN A 71 -4.78 -7.95 10.85
N GLU A 72 -5.28 -8.40 9.70
CA GLU A 72 -6.72 -8.54 9.43
C GLU A 72 -7.39 -9.44 10.48
N ARG A 73 -6.80 -10.61 10.78
CA ARG A 73 -7.30 -11.51 11.83
C ARG A 73 -7.28 -10.90 13.22
N LYS A 74 -6.37 -9.96 13.49
CA LYS A 74 -6.28 -9.25 14.77
C LYS A 74 -7.19 -8.02 14.84
N HIS A 75 -7.49 -7.41 13.69
CA HIS A 75 -8.25 -6.17 13.58
C HIS A 75 -9.78 -6.37 13.60
N ASP A 76 -10.26 -7.62 13.68
CA ASP A 76 -11.66 -7.95 13.98
C ASP A 76 -12.18 -7.30 15.30
N LYS A 77 -11.29 -6.76 16.15
CA LYS A 77 -11.65 -6.07 17.40
C LYS A 77 -11.53 -4.54 17.42
N VAL A 78 -11.26 -3.86 16.32
CA VAL A 78 -11.21 -2.38 16.31
C VAL A 78 -11.97 -1.81 15.11
N PRO A 79 -12.98 -0.94 15.31
CA PRO A 79 -13.64 -0.24 14.21
C PRO A 79 -12.61 0.64 13.50
N LYS A 80 -12.47 0.47 12.17
CA LYS A 80 -11.66 1.35 11.30
C LYS A 80 -12.21 2.77 11.43
N GLY A 81 -11.63 3.52 12.37
CA GLY A 81 -11.99 4.89 12.69
C GLY A 81 -11.86 5.77 11.47
N LYS A 82 -12.94 6.48 11.17
CA LYS A 82 -13.02 7.62 10.27
C LYS A 82 -11.76 8.48 10.41
N VAL A 83 -10.96 8.56 9.35
CA VAL A 83 -10.10 9.73 9.16
C VAL A 83 -11.03 10.91 8.90
N VAL A 84 -11.07 11.78 9.90
CA VAL A 84 -11.95 12.93 10.03
C VAL A 84 -11.84 13.82 8.79
N SER A 85 -12.97 14.01 8.12
CA SER A 85 -13.25 15.17 7.30
C SER A 85 -13.06 16.42 8.15
N LEU A 86 -11.91 17.08 8.05
CA LEU A 86 -11.77 18.43 8.58
C LEU A 86 -12.28 19.41 7.52
N ALA A 87 -13.60 19.51 7.42
CA ALA A 87 -14.24 20.73 6.99
C ALA A 87 -14.15 21.71 8.18
N CYS A 88 -13.58 22.89 7.98
CA CYS A 88 -13.89 24.07 8.78
C CYS A 88 -13.51 25.34 7.99
N LYS A 89 -14.56 25.96 7.46
CA LYS A 89 -14.85 27.39 7.22
C LYS A 89 -13.78 28.31 6.64
#